data_AF-A0A847Z671-F1
#
_entry.id   AF-A0A847Z671-F1
#
_cell.length_a   1.000
_cell.length_b   1.000
_cell.length_c   1.000
_cell.angle_alpha   90.00
_cell.angle_beta   90.00
_cell.angle_gamma   90.00
#
_symmetry.space_group_name_H-M   'P 1'
#
loop_
_entity.id
_entity.type
_entity.pdbx_description
1 polymer ?
#
loop_
_entity_poly.entity_id
_entity_poly.type
_entity_poly.pdbx_seq_one_letter_code
_entity_poly.pdbx_strand_id
1 'polypeptide(L)'
;MARIPQSCPEAFFGRYTVIPGDTFYNIAQMVRVRFEALAANNPHISDPNVIYPGDVLCVPGFVHYPCCYILNAEGRVPFGTGGTVYIGFAPQGGQSVSFSATLPKPSAFGDFNSYTGEIIIP
;
A
#
# COMPACT_ATOMS: atom_id res chain seq x y z
N MET A 1 -6.45 -28.71 -11.41
CA MET A 1 -7.13 -27.54 -11.99
C MET A 1 -6.48 -26.30 -11.42
N ALA A 2 -6.27 -25.25 -12.23
CA ALA A 2 -5.72 -23.99 -11.77
C ALA A 2 -6.66 -23.34 -10.75
N ARG A 3 -6.11 -22.93 -9.60
CA ARG A 3 -6.84 -22.15 -8.59
C ARG A 3 -6.73 -20.68 -8.95
N ILE A 4 -7.87 -20.06 -9.22
CA ILE A 4 -7.96 -18.65 -9.62
C ILE A 4 -8.82 -17.92 -8.57
N PRO A 5 -8.33 -16.83 -7.95
CA PRO A 5 -9.10 -16.07 -7.01
C PRO A 5 -10.28 -15.38 -7.70
N GLN A 6 -11.41 -15.20 -7.02
CA GLN A 6 -12.56 -14.48 -7.58
C GLN A 6 -12.29 -12.97 -7.68
N SER A 7 -11.62 -12.40 -6.68
CA SER A 7 -11.15 -11.02 -6.65
C SER A 7 -9.79 -10.95 -5.96
N CYS A 8 -8.99 -9.95 -6.31
CA CYS A 8 -7.82 -9.54 -5.52
C CYS A 8 -8.20 -8.25 -4.78
N PRO A 9 -7.76 -8.02 -3.54
CA PRO A 9 -8.05 -6.77 -2.82
C PRO A 9 -7.47 -5.52 -3.52
N GLU A 10 -7.82 -4.31 -3.07
CA GLU A 10 -7.61 -3.06 -3.84
C GLU A 10 -6.15 -2.54 -3.87
N ALA A 11 -5.23 -3.09 -3.07
CA ALA A 11 -3.82 -2.65 -2.97
C ALA A 11 -2.81 -3.52 -3.76
N PHE A 12 -3.17 -4.02 -4.95
CA PHE A 12 -2.41 -5.07 -5.65
C PHE A 12 -1.71 -4.56 -6.92
N PHE A 13 -0.47 -5.00 -7.14
CA PHE A 13 0.31 -4.70 -8.36
C PHE A 13 -0.16 -5.54 -9.56
N GLY A 14 -0.78 -6.69 -9.29
CA GLY A 14 -1.38 -7.53 -10.33
C GLY A 14 -1.55 -8.99 -9.91
N ARG A 15 -1.80 -9.82 -10.92
CA ARG A 15 -1.91 -11.28 -10.82
C ARG A 15 -0.64 -11.92 -11.36
N TYR A 16 -0.14 -12.92 -10.64
CA TYR A 16 0.95 -13.77 -11.10
C TYR A 16 0.44 -15.18 -11.35
N THR A 17 0.68 -15.70 -12.55
CA THR A 17 0.36 -17.08 -12.89
C THR A 17 1.59 -17.94 -12.65
N VAL A 18 1.46 -18.91 -11.75
CA VAL A 18 2.53 -19.86 -11.39
C VAL A 18 2.97 -20.64 -12.61
N ILE A 19 4.28 -20.72 -12.84
CA ILE A 19 4.90 -21.50 -13.91
C ILE A 19 5.66 -22.72 -13.34
N PRO A 20 5.97 -23.73 -14.17
CA PRO A 20 6.75 -24.89 -13.72
C PRO A 20 8.10 -24.48 -13.13
N GLY A 21 8.38 -24.96 -11.91
CA GLY A 21 9.61 -24.64 -11.16
C GLY A 21 9.45 -23.53 -10.11
N ASP A 22 8.31 -22.84 -10.10
CA ASP A 22 8.03 -21.86 -9.06
C ASP A 22 7.78 -22.50 -7.70
N THR A 23 8.21 -21.77 -6.67
CA THR A 23 7.78 -21.99 -5.29
C THR A 23 7.21 -20.70 -4.75
N PHE A 24 6.30 -20.79 -3.80
CA PHE A 24 5.70 -19.63 -3.16
C PHE A 24 6.76 -18.73 -2.51
N TYR A 25 7.83 -19.34 -1.98
CA TYR A 25 9.00 -18.62 -1.47
C TYR A 25 9.73 -17.83 -2.57
N ASN A 26 10.05 -18.46 -3.70
CA ASN A 26 10.76 -17.79 -4.80
C ASN A 26 9.91 -16.68 -5.43
N ILE A 27 8.60 -16.91 -5.58
CA ILE A 27 7.67 -15.88 -6.05
C ILE A 27 7.65 -14.70 -5.05
N ALA A 28 7.54 -14.97 -3.75
CA ALA A 28 7.57 -13.93 -2.72
C ALA A 28 8.86 -13.11 -2.79
N GLN A 29 10.02 -13.75 -2.97
CA GLN A 29 11.31 -13.07 -3.16
C GLN A 29 11.35 -12.25 -4.46
N MET A 30 10.87 -12.81 -5.57
CA MET A 30 10.85 -12.15 -6.88
C MET A 30 10.00 -10.88 -6.85
N VAL A 31 8.82 -10.95 -6.24
CA VAL A 31 7.93 -9.81 -6.05
C VAL A 31 8.30 -9.00 -4.79
N ARG A 32 9.39 -9.39 -4.11
CA ARG A 32 10.00 -8.78 -2.92
C ARG A 32 9.01 -8.49 -1.77
N VAL A 33 8.04 -9.38 -1.58
CA VAL A 33 7.11 -9.37 -0.44
C VAL A 33 7.52 -10.44 0.57
N ARG A 34 7.10 -10.28 1.82
CA ARG A 34 7.27 -11.36 2.82
C ARG A 34 6.39 -12.55 2.44
N PHE A 35 6.90 -13.76 2.71
CA PHE A 35 6.18 -15.00 2.44
C PHE A 35 4.80 -15.02 3.10
N GLU A 36 4.74 -14.61 4.37
CA GLU A 36 3.50 -14.57 5.17
C GLU A 36 2.52 -13.55 4.60
N ALA A 37 3.01 -12.42 4.09
CA ALA A 37 2.18 -11.41 3.46
C ALA A 37 1.58 -11.91 2.14
N LEU A 38 2.36 -12.61 1.31
CA LEU A 38 1.83 -13.23 0.10
C LEU A 38 0.79 -14.30 0.45
N ALA A 39 1.03 -15.13 1.47
CA ALA A 39 0.09 -16.17 1.91
C ALA A 39 -1.23 -15.59 2.44
N ALA A 40 -1.16 -14.57 3.29
CA ALA A 40 -2.35 -13.90 3.85
C ALA A 40 -3.25 -13.29 2.76
N ASN A 41 -2.66 -12.85 1.66
CA ASN A 41 -3.37 -12.25 0.52
C ASN A 41 -3.92 -13.28 -0.49
N ASN A 42 -3.62 -14.57 -0.30
CA ASN A 42 -4.04 -15.66 -1.18
C ASN A 42 -4.78 -16.77 -0.40
N PRO A 43 -5.91 -16.46 0.26
CA PRO A 43 -6.63 -17.43 1.11
C PRO A 43 -7.24 -18.61 0.33
N HIS A 44 -7.35 -18.52 -1.00
CA HIS A 44 -7.76 -19.63 -1.86
C HIS A 44 -6.67 -20.71 -2.01
N ILE A 45 -5.44 -20.43 -1.56
CA ILE A 45 -4.34 -21.39 -1.48
C ILE A 45 -4.21 -21.85 -0.03
N SER A 46 -4.83 -22.99 0.31
CA SER A 46 -4.86 -23.51 1.69
C SER A 46 -3.47 -23.83 2.26
N ASP A 47 -2.56 -24.31 1.41
CA ASP A 47 -1.17 -24.57 1.78
C ASP A 47 -0.23 -23.85 0.79
N PRO A 48 0.42 -22.76 1.20
CA PRO A 48 1.37 -22.03 0.38
C PRO A 48 2.56 -22.87 -0.10
N ASN A 49 2.90 -23.98 0.56
CA ASN A 49 3.96 -24.88 0.10
C ASN A 49 3.53 -25.77 -1.07
N VAL A 50 2.22 -25.82 -1.37
CA VAL A 50 1.64 -26.65 -2.42
C VAL A 50 0.97 -25.75 -3.46
N ILE A 51 1.73 -25.35 -4.47
CA ILE A 51 1.26 -24.63 -5.65
C ILE A 51 1.47 -25.44 -6.92
N TYR A 52 0.61 -25.20 -7.91
CA TYR A 52 0.66 -25.89 -9.20
C TYR A 52 0.79 -24.88 -10.35
N PRO A 53 1.47 -25.25 -11.44
CA PRO A 53 1.49 -24.45 -12.64
C PRO A 53 0.07 -24.11 -13.12
N GLY A 54 -0.16 -22.83 -13.42
CA GLY A 54 -1.46 -22.27 -13.77
C GLY A 54 -2.24 -21.68 -12.61
N ASP A 55 -1.86 -21.93 -11.35
CA ASP A 55 -2.44 -21.21 -10.21
C ASP A 55 -2.20 -19.71 -10.34
N VAL A 56 -3.18 -18.91 -9.93
CA VAL A 56 -3.08 -17.45 -9.98
C VAL A 56 -2.96 -16.92 -8.56
N LEU A 57 -1.86 -16.22 -8.30
CA LEU A 57 -1.60 -15.53 -7.05
C LEU A 57 -1.92 -14.04 -7.22
N CYS A 58 -2.69 -13.50 -6.29
CA CYS A 58 -2.79 -12.06 -6.07
C CYS A 58 -1.48 -11.61 -5.43
N VAL A 59 -0.67 -10.84 -6.16
CA VAL A 59 0.60 -10.32 -5.65
C VAL A 59 0.32 -8.99 -4.97
N PRO A 60 0.44 -8.90 -3.62
CA PRO A 60 0.29 -7.62 -2.94
C PRO A 60 1.31 -6.70 -3.56
N GLY A 61 0.84 -5.55 -4.04
CA GLY A 61 1.78 -4.61 -4.57
C GLY A 61 2.71 -4.19 -3.46
N PHE A 62 3.95 -3.88 -3.82
CA PHE A 62 4.43 -2.63 -3.30
C PHE A 62 3.33 -1.62 -3.66
N VAL A 63 2.55 -1.20 -2.66
CA VAL A 63 2.55 0.24 -2.44
C VAL A 63 4.03 0.53 -2.48
N HIS A 64 4.53 1.07 -3.61
CA HIS A 64 5.85 1.70 -3.64
C HIS A 64 5.88 2.36 -2.29
N TYR A 65 6.74 1.91 -1.36
CA TYR A 65 6.84 2.55 -0.05
C TYR A 65 6.70 4.02 -0.39
N PRO A 66 5.60 4.70 -0.02
CA PRO A 66 5.38 6.01 -0.58
C PRO A 66 6.43 6.80 0.14
N CYS A 67 7.58 6.93 -0.52
CA CYS A 67 8.77 7.47 0.07
C CYS A 67 8.44 8.89 0.47
N CYS A 68 7.51 9.52 -0.25
CA CYS A 68 6.47 10.40 0.24
C CYS A 68 5.45 10.61 -0.89
N TYR A 69 4.14 10.62 -0.61
CA TYR A 69 3.17 11.20 -1.56
C TYR A 69 3.11 12.71 -1.32
N ILE A 70 3.26 13.51 -2.37
CA ILE A 70 3.00 14.95 -2.27
C ILE A 70 1.48 15.16 -2.21
N LEU A 71 1.03 15.89 -1.20
CA LEU A 71 -0.37 16.25 -1.03
C LEU A 71 -0.74 17.33 -2.05
N ASN A 72 -1.87 17.14 -2.75
CA ASN A 72 -2.45 18.16 -3.59
C ASN A 72 -3.39 19.04 -2.74
N ALA A 73 -3.36 20.35 -2.95
CA ALA A 73 -4.27 21.26 -2.26
C ALA A 73 -5.67 21.19 -2.87
N GLU A 74 -6.68 20.88 -2.06
CA GLU A 74 -8.10 20.91 -2.47
C GLU A 74 -8.71 22.33 -2.43
N GLY A 75 -7.92 23.36 -2.16
CA GLY A 75 -8.37 24.74 -2.06
C GLY A 75 -7.25 25.77 -2.25
N ARG A 76 -7.60 27.06 -2.09
CA ARG A 76 -6.62 28.14 -2.14
C ARG A 76 -5.75 28.12 -0.88
N VAL A 77 -4.53 27.62 -1.02
CA VAL A 77 -3.51 27.67 0.03
C VAL A 77 -2.53 28.80 -0.24
N PRO A 78 -2.00 29.49 0.80
CA PRO A 78 -1.00 30.53 0.59
C PRO A 78 0.30 29.97 -0.01
N PHE A 79 1.04 30.82 -0.70
CA PHE A 79 2.31 30.45 -1.33
C PHE A 79 3.30 29.88 -0.30
N GLY A 80 3.94 28.76 -0.66
CA GLY A 80 4.85 28.02 0.22
C GLY A 80 4.16 26.96 1.08
N THR A 81 2.83 26.82 0.99
CA THR A 81 2.13 25.68 1.61
C THR A 81 2.38 24.43 0.78
N GLY A 82 2.82 23.36 1.44
CA GLY A 82 3.01 22.06 0.83
C GLY A 82 2.99 20.99 1.89
N GLY A 83 2.77 19.74 1.48
CA GLY A 83 2.77 18.64 2.42
C GLY A 83 3.16 17.33 1.79
N THR A 84 3.64 16.43 2.63
CA THR A 84 3.95 15.05 2.29
C THR A 84 3.12 14.13 3.18
N VAL A 85 2.71 12.98 2.64
CA VAL A 85 2.11 11.90 3.42
C VAL A 85 2.93 10.64 3.27
N TYR A 86 3.16 10.01 4.41
CA TYR A 86 3.78 8.71 4.58
C TYR A 86 2.68 7.73 4.97
N ILE A 87 2.57 6.65 4.21
CA ILE A 87 1.61 5.59 4.48
C ILE A 87 2.41 4.32 4.78
N GLY A 88 2.32 3.85 6.02
CA GLY A 88 2.86 2.57 6.46
C GLY A 88 1.79 1.49 6.39
N PHE A 89 2.17 0.29 5.98
CA PHE A 89 1.29 -0.86 5.98
C PHE A 89 1.83 -1.90 6.96
N ALA A 90 0.99 -2.33 7.89
CA ALA A 90 1.34 -3.39 8.84
C ALA A 90 1.27 -4.76 8.13
N PRO A 91 2.20 -5.68 8.39
CA PRO A 91 2.22 -7.01 7.75
C PRO A 91 0.97 -7.87 7.95
N GLN A 92 0.18 -7.59 9.00
CA GLN A 92 -0.98 -8.37 9.43
C GLN A 92 -2.31 -7.65 9.13
N GLY A 93 -2.28 -6.61 8.29
CA GLY A 93 -3.41 -5.71 8.07
C GLY A 93 -3.36 -4.54 9.04
N GLY A 94 -3.64 -3.35 8.52
CA GLY A 94 -3.54 -2.08 9.24
C GLY A 94 -2.72 -1.05 8.43
N GLN A 95 -3.21 0.18 8.41
CA GLN A 95 -2.55 1.30 7.74
C GLN A 95 -2.18 2.35 8.80
N SER A 96 -0.95 2.85 8.76
CA SER A 96 -0.54 4.05 9.49
C SER A 96 -0.37 5.18 8.50
N VAL A 97 -0.95 6.34 8.78
CA VAL A 97 -0.83 7.53 7.95
C VAL A 97 -0.16 8.62 8.78
N SER A 98 0.95 9.17 8.29
CA SER A 98 1.66 10.29 8.91
C SER A 98 1.84 11.37 7.85
N PHE A 99 1.39 12.59 8.11
CA PHE A 99 1.58 13.71 7.18
C PHE A 99 2.46 14.78 7.81
N SER A 100 3.22 15.46 6.97
CA SER A 100 3.97 16.66 7.31
C SER A 100 3.49 17.78 6.40
N ALA A 101 3.25 18.96 6.97
CA ALA A 101 2.87 20.13 6.20
C ALA A 101 3.77 21.30 6.58
N THR A 102 4.27 22.01 5.57
CA THR A 102 4.92 23.30 5.74
C THR A 102 3.86 24.38 5.61
N LEU A 103 3.65 25.15 6.66
CA LEU A 103 2.73 26.29 6.66
C LEU A 103 3.51 27.60 6.51
N PRO A 104 3.01 28.58 5.74
CA PRO A 104 3.53 29.95 5.75
C PRO A 104 3.42 30.57 7.15
N LYS A 105 4.06 31.74 7.33
CA LYS A 105 4.07 32.47 8.62
C LYS A 105 2.67 32.57 9.21
N PRO A 106 2.48 32.42 10.54
CA PRO A 106 1.17 32.43 11.19
C PRO A 106 0.28 33.64 10.83
N SER A 107 0.90 34.80 10.57
CA SER A 107 0.23 36.02 10.13
C SER A 107 -0.51 35.88 8.80
N ALA A 108 -0.15 34.91 7.96
CA ALA A 108 -0.84 34.62 6.70
C ALA A 108 -2.17 33.88 6.90
N PHE A 109 -2.32 33.18 8.03
CA PHE A 109 -3.55 32.48 8.38
C PHE A 109 -4.34 33.15 9.49
N GLY A 110 -3.74 34.06 10.27
CA GLY A 110 -4.47 34.85 11.27
C GLY A 110 -3.95 34.74 12.71
N ASP A 111 -2.65 34.52 12.93
CA ASP A 111 -2.01 34.50 14.25
C ASP A 111 -2.75 33.63 15.28
N PHE A 112 -3.11 32.41 14.88
CA PHE A 112 -3.79 31.45 15.75
C PHE A 112 -2.81 30.69 16.64
N ASN A 113 -3.29 30.29 17.82
CA ASN A 113 -2.52 29.50 18.78
C ASN A 113 -2.37 28.02 18.38
N SER A 114 -3.19 27.52 17.43
CA SER A 114 -3.16 26.13 16.97
C SER A 114 -3.74 25.99 15.56
N TYR A 115 -3.21 25.03 14.79
CA TYR A 115 -3.73 24.60 13.50
C TYR A 115 -4.12 23.13 13.60
N THR A 116 -5.33 22.77 13.16
CA THR A 116 -5.84 21.39 13.16
C THR A 116 -6.00 20.92 11.72
N GLY A 117 -5.49 19.73 11.40
CA GLY A 117 -5.71 19.04 10.14
C GLY A 117 -6.51 17.76 10.37
N GLU A 118 -7.42 17.44 9.46
CA GLU A 118 -8.23 16.22 9.47
C GLU A 118 -7.88 15.37 8.25
N ILE A 119 -7.79 14.05 8.43
CA ILE A 119 -7.60 13.10 7.32
C ILE A 119 -8.86 12.26 7.23
N ILE A 120 -9.46 12.27 6.05
CA ILE A 120 -10.60 11.41 5.73
C ILE A 120 -10.07 10.32 4.79
N ILE A 121 -10.08 9.08 5.26
CA ILE A 121 -9.78 7.90 4.45
C ILE A 121 -11.14 7.24 4.15
N PRO A 122 -11.63 7.27 2.89
CA PRO A 122 -12.89 6.66 2.51
C PRO A 122 -12.86 5.12 2.55
#